data_AF-A0A3R6HHY9-F1
#
_entry.id   AF-A0A3R6HHY9-F1
#
_cell.length_a   1.000
_cell.length_b   1.000
_cell.length_c   1.000
_cell.angle_alpha   90.00
_cell.angle_beta   90.00
_cell.angle_gamma   90.00
#
_symmetry.space_group_name_H-M   'P 1'
#
loop_
_entity.id
_entity.type
_entity.pdbx_description
1 polymer ?
#
loop_
_entity_poly.entity_id
_entity_poly.type
_entity_poly.pdbx_seq_one_letter_code
_entity_poly.pdbx_strand_id
1 'polypeptide(L)'
;MSHAQLKKSGSIERVKGFTNGSVSLMKSTTEKGDVYSLTLRNNSKFHDDVNLLLGDKETAVKNLKDFSETLKTAKSGEHFDFEVMGLTYTFFYGSTLGQKCFKIWAPNSVSSDYGRLFKATIDDIIKYFSNNGE
;
A
#
# COMPACT_ATOMS: atom_id res chain seq x y z
N MET A 1 -23.33 7.40 -34.94
CA MET A 1 -23.03 6.37 -33.93
C MET A 1 -21.99 6.95 -32.99
N SER A 2 -22.30 7.14 -31.71
CA SER A 2 -21.33 7.62 -30.72
C SER A 2 -20.45 6.44 -30.32
N HIS A 3 -19.18 6.43 -30.72
CA HIS A 3 -18.21 5.48 -30.19
C HIS A 3 -18.02 5.76 -28.69
N ALA A 4 -17.99 4.70 -27.87
CA ALA A 4 -17.81 4.82 -26.43
C ALA A 4 -16.53 5.60 -26.10
N GLN A 5 -16.62 6.59 -25.20
CA GLN A 5 -15.49 7.43 -24.77
C GLN A 5 -14.48 6.67 -23.89
N LEU A 6 -14.83 5.47 -23.42
CA LEU A 6 -14.01 4.66 -22.54
C LEU A 6 -13.14 3.71 -23.35
N LYS A 7 -11.82 3.89 -23.30
CA LYS A 7 -10.83 2.92 -23.76
C LYS A 7 -10.33 2.11 -22.56
N LYS A 8 -10.27 0.79 -22.69
CA LYS A 8 -9.61 -0.07 -21.68
C LYS A 8 -8.15 0.35 -21.56
N SER A 9 -7.74 0.77 -20.36
CA SER A 9 -6.36 1.18 -20.05
C SER A 9 -5.55 0.11 -19.31
N GLY A 10 -6.23 -0.90 -18.74
CA GLY A 10 -5.57 -1.97 -18.00
C GLY A 10 -6.54 -2.94 -17.34
N SER A 11 -6.01 -3.78 -16.46
CA SER A 11 -6.73 -4.68 -15.57
C SER A 11 -6.08 -4.70 -14.19
N ILE A 12 -6.87 -4.97 -13.16
CA ILE A 12 -6.38 -5.13 -11.78
C ILE A 12 -6.77 -6.50 -11.26
N GLU A 13 -5.85 -7.16 -10.58
CA GLU A 13 -6.09 -8.45 -9.92
C GLU A 13 -5.52 -8.48 -8.51
N ARG A 14 -6.12 -9.32 -7.66
CA ARG A 14 -5.59 -9.59 -6.32
C ARG A 14 -4.55 -10.70 -6.43
N VAL A 15 -3.30 -10.36 -6.15
CA VAL A 15 -2.19 -11.30 -6.16
C VAL A 15 -2.22 -12.17 -4.89
N LYS A 16 -2.38 -11.53 -3.73
CA LYS A 16 -2.35 -12.23 -2.43
C LYS A 16 -3.02 -11.42 -1.33
N GLY A 17 -3.60 -12.13 -0.36
CA GLY A 17 -4.03 -11.56 0.92
C GLY A 17 -3.03 -11.83 2.04
N PHE A 18 -2.83 -10.86 2.91
CA PHE A 18 -1.99 -10.93 4.11
C PHE A 18 -2.82 -10.58 5.36
N THR A 19 -2.33 -10.99 6.53
CA THR A 19 -2.96 -10.68 7.83
C THR A 19 -4.46 -11.01 7.82
N ASN A 20 -4.79 -12.28 7.54
CA ASN A 20 -6.15 -12.80 7.41
C ASN A 20 -7.04 -12.02 6.41
N GLY A 21 -6.42 -11.44 5.38
CA GLY A 21 -7.10 -10.72 4.31
C GLY A 21 -7.34 -9.23 4.57
N SER A 22 -6.87 -8.68 5.69
CA SER A 22 -6.97 -7.24 6.00
C SER A 22 -6.06 -6.36 5.15
N VAL A 23 -5.01 -6.94 4.57
CA VAL A 23 -4.12 -6.30 3.59
C VAL A 23 -4.13 -7.14 2.32
N SER A 24 -4.40 -6.50 1.18
CA SER A 24 -4.39 -7.18 -0.12
C SER A 24 -3.34 -6.58 -1.03
N LEU A 25 -2.45 -7.42 -1.55
CA LEU A 25 -1.53 -7.04 -2.61
C LEU A 25 -2.26 -7.15 -3.95
N MET A 26 -2.34 -6.03 -4.65
CA MET A 26 -2.99 -5.89 -5.95
C MET A 26 -1.92 -5.64 -7.01
N LYS A 27 -2.16 -6.16 -8.21
CA LYS A 27 -1.35 -5.90 -9.40
C LYS A 27 -2.25 -5.28 -10.46
N SER A 28 -1.86 -4.11 -10.96
CA SER A 28 -2.49 -3.43 -12.08
C SER A 28 -1.60 -3.57 -13.30
N THR A 29 -2.09 -4.24 -14.35
CA THR A 29 -1.40 -4.36 -15.64
C THR A 29 -1.92 -3.30 -16.57
N THR A 30 -1.04 -2.41 -17.02
CA THR A 30 -1.36 -1.29 -17.93
C THR A 30 -0.47 -1.33 -19.17
N GLU A 31 -0.78 -0.50 -20.18
CA GLU A 31 0.11 -0.32 -21.34
C GLU A 31 1.52 0.16 -20.95
N LYS A 32 1.68 0.78 -19.77
CA LYS A 32 2.97 1.28 -19.24
C LYS A 32 3.73 0.26 -18.39
N GLY A 33 3.17 -0.93 -18.21
CA GLY A 33 3.71 -1.98 -17.34
C GLY A 33 2.86 -2.26 -16.11
N ASP A 34 3.40 -3.14 -15.27
CA ASP A 34 2.75 -3.63 -14.06
C ASP A 34 3.04 -2.71 -12.87
N VAL A 35 2.00 -2.39 -12.11
CA VAL A 35 2.06 -1.55 -10.91
C VAL A 35 1.46 -2.30 -9.74
N TYR A 36 2.16 -2.33 -8.62
CA TYR A 36 1.73 -2.96 -7.39
C TYR A 36 1.15 -1.93 -6.41
N SER A 37 0.15 -2.35 -5.66
CA SER A 37 -0.46 -1.55 -4.60
C SER A 37 -0.97 -2.42 -3.47
N LEU A 38 -1.15 -1.82 -2.30
CA LEU A 38 -1.77 -2.45 -1.14
C LEU A 38 -3.13 -1.80 -0.90
N THR A 39 -4.17 -2.63 -0.85
CA THR A 39 -5.46 -2.22 -0.28
C THR A 39 -5.41 -2.48 1.22
N LEU A 40 -5.46 -1.41 1.99
CA LEU A 40 -5.44 -1.41 3.45
C LEU A 40 -6.84 -1.13 3.96
N ARG A 41 -7.43 -2.10 4.66
CA ARG A 41 -8.78 -1.91 5.18
C ARG A 41 -8.83 -0.76 6.17
N ASN A 42 -9.81 0.12 6.00
CA ASN A 42 -10.04 1.18 6.97
C ASN A 42 -10.61 0.61 8.27
N ASN A 43 -10.34 1.25 9.40
CA ASN A 43 -10.86 0.81 10.70
C ASN A 43 -12.35 1.15 10.86
N SER A 44 -12.83 2.14 10.13
CA SER A 44 -14.24 2.49 10.08
C SER A 44 -14.94 1.77 8.91
N LYS A 45 -16.14 1.25 9.18
CA LYS A 45 -17.00 0.67 8.13
C LYS A 45 -17.60 1.74 7.21
N PHE A 46 -17.46 3.01 7.56
CA PHE A 46 -18.03 4.15 6.84
C PHE A 46 -17.05 4.79 5.87
N HIS A 47 -15.78 4.36 5.87
CA HIS A 47 -14.74 4.91 5.03
C HIS A 47 -14.15 3.86 4.12
N ASP A 48 -13.80 4.31 2.91
CA ASP A 48 -13.17 3.46 1.91
C ASP A 48 -11.79 3.00 2.36
N ASP A 49 -11.37 1.87 1.79
CA ASP A 49 -10.03 1.33 1.97
C ASP A 49 -8.98 2.29 1.43
N VAL A 50 -7.81 2.31 2.08
CA VAL A 50 -6.67 3.08 1.60
C VAL A 50 -5.92 2.26 0.58
N ASN A 51 -5.89 2.73 -0.67
CA ASN A 51 -5.10 2.13 -1.75
C ASN A 51 -3.72 2.81 -1.80
N LEU A 52 -2.72 2.16 -1.21
CA LEU A 52 -1.34 2.58 -1.22
C LEU A 52 -0.63 2.06 -2.47
N LEU A 53 -0.29 2.94 -3.42
CA LEU A 53 0.58 2.58 -4.54
C LEU A 53 2.00 2.27 -4.05
N LEU A 54 2.67 1.31 -4.70
CA LEU A 54 4.05 0.94 -4.38
C LEU A 54 5.02 1.13 -5.57
N GLY A 55 4.50 1.20 -6.80
CA GLY A 55 5.30 1.26 -8.04
C GLY A 55 5.38 -0.08 -8.76
N ASP A 56 6.30 -0.22 -9.71
CA ASP A 56 6.62 -1.51 -10.34
C ASP A 56 7.19 -2.53 -9.33
N LYS A 57 7.45 -3.78 -9.75
CA LYS A 57 7.91 -4.85 -8.86
C LYS A 57 9.18 -4.47 -8.09
N GLU A 58 10.17 -3.90 -8.77
CA GLU A 58 11.47 -3.53 -8.17
C GLU A 58 11.30 -2.37 -7.19
N THR A 59 10.62 -1.31 -7.63
CA THR A 59 10.32 -0.12 -6.83
C THR A 59 9.47 -0.48 -5.61
N ALA A 60 8.48 -1.36 -5.76
CA ALA A 60 7.64 -1.84 -4.67
C ALA A 60 8.46 -2.57 -3.62
N VAL A 61 9.36 -3.47 -4.01
CA VAL A 61 10.24 -4.17 -3.06
C VAL A 61 11.18 -3.20 -2.33
N LYS A 62 11.75 -2.22 -3.05
CA LYS A 62 12.58 -1.18 -2.44
C LYS A 62 11.80 -0.37 -1.40
N ASN A 63 10.64 0.15 -1.78
CA ASN A 63 9.78 0.93 -0.89
C ASN A 63 9.37 0.14 0.35
N LEU A 64 8.99 -1.14 0.19
CA LEU A 64 8.64 -2.00 1.33
C LEU A 64 9.83 -2.23 2.28
N LYS A 65 11.05 -2.40 1.75
CA LYS A 65 12.26 -2.50 2.59
C LYS A 65 12.50 -1.21 3.35
N ASP A 66 12.40 -0.07 2.67
CA ASP A 66 12.55 1.25 3.30
C ASP A 66 11.51 1.43 4.42
N PHE A 67 10.24 1.07 4.19
CA PHE A 67 9.20 1.08 5.21
C PHE A 67 9.54 0.19 6.42
N SER A 68 10.04 -1.02 6.19
CA SER A 68 10.42 -1.94 7.26
C SER A 68 11.57 -1.40 8.09
N GLU A 69 12.60 -0.83 7.46
CA GLU A 69 13.73 -0.20 8.14
C GLU A 69 13.30 1.04 8.93
N THR A 70 12.47 1.91 8.35
CA THR A 70 11.91 3.07 9.04
C THR A 70 11.17 2.66 10.30
N LEU A 71 10.33 1.61 10.27
CA LEU A 71 9.64 1.12 11.47
C LEU A 71 10.58 0.56 12.56
N LYS A 72 11.83 0.21 12.24
CA LYS A 72 12.78 -0.21 13.29
C LYS A 72 13.15 0.95 14.21
N THR A 73 13.37 2.13 13.64
CA THR A 73 13.88 3.31 14.35
C THR A 73 12.81 4.35 14.67
N ALA A 74 11.66 4.30 13.99
CA ALA A 74 10.58 5.27 14.16
C ALA A 74 10.00 5.27 15.58
N LYS A 75 9.53 6.46 16.00
CA LYS A 75 9.05 6.76 17.35
C LYS A 75 7.65 7.39 17.33
N SER A 76 7.00 7.36 18.49
CA SER A 76 5.68 7.98 18.68
C SER A 76 5.72 9.48 18.35
N GLY A 77 4.78 9.93 17.52
CA GLY A 77 4.67 11.32 17.08
C GLY A 77 5.44 11.65 15.80
N GLU A 78 6.10 10.67 15.16
CA GLU A 78 6.75 10.87 13.87
C GLU A 78 5.81 10.64 12.69
N HIS A 79 6.03 11.44 11.65
CA HIS A 79 5.28 11.47 10.40
C HIS A 79 6.27 11.40 9.25
N PHE A 80 5.87 10.77 8.16
CA PHE A 80 6.70 10.59 6.97
C PHE A 80 5.84 10.84 5.74
N ASP A 81 6.36 11.62 4.81
CA ASP A 81 5.76 11.75 3.48
C ASP A 81 6.36 10.69 2.56
N PHE A 82 5.50 9.95 1.88
CA PHE A 82 5.86 8.95 0.91
C PHE A 82 5.31 9.33 -0.46
N GLU A 83 6.22 9.58 -1.39
CA GLU A 83 5.87 9.96 -2.77
C GLU A 83 6.08 8.79 -3.72
N VAL A 84 5.06 8.49 -4.52
CA VAL A 84 5.11 7.43 -5.53
C VAL A 84 4.17 7.76 -6.66
N MET A 85 4.67 7.64 -7.90
CA MET A 85 3.87 7.84 -9.11
C MET A 85 3.08 9.17 -9.14
N GLY A 86 3.64 10.24 -8.57
CA GLY A 86 3.01 11.56 -8.51
C GLY A 86 1.94 11.73 -7.43
N LEU A 87 1.80 10.76 -6.52
CA LEU A 87 0.94 10.85 -5.34
C LEU A 87 1.78 10.93 -4.07
N THR A 88 1.35 11.76 -3.12
CA THR A 88 1.95 11.88 -1.79
C THR A 88 1.01 11.27 -0.75
N TYR A 89 1.52 10.31 0.00
CA TYR A 89 0.85 9.67 1.13
C TYR A 89 1.51 10.12 2.43
N THR A 90 0.70 10.37 3.46
CA THR A 90 1.24 10.67 4.80
C THR A 90 1.17 9.42 5.68
N PHE A 91 2.32 9.02 6.21
CA PHE A 91 2.51 7.86 7.07
C PHE A 91 2.75 8.35 8.50
N PHE A 92 2.02 7.78 9.44
CA PHE A 92 2.17 8.08 10.86
C PHE A 92 2.68 6.84 11.55
N TYR A 93 3.73 6.97 12.36
CA TYR A 93 4.12 5.86 13.21
C TYR A 93 3.01 5.54 14.21
N GLY A 94 2.74 4.25 14.39
CA GLY A 94 1.80 3.74 15.39
C GLY A 94 2.27 2.43 16.01
N SER A 95 1.67 2.12 17.16
CA SER A 95 1.70 0.79 17.74
C SER A 95 0.27 0.34 17.97
N THR A 96 -0.06 -0.88 17.57
CA THR A 96 -1.38 -1.50 17.79
C THR A 96 -1.16 -2.92 18.26
N LEU A 97 -1.73 -3.27 19.42
CA LEU A 97 -1.54 -4.57 20.07
C LEU A 97 -0.05 -4.94 20.25
N GLY A 98 0.80 -3.96 20.56
CA GLY A 98 2.24 -4.14 20.74
C GLY A 98 3.04 -4.27 19.43
N GLN A 99 2.39 -4.25 18.27
CA GLN A 99 3.04 -4.34 16.96
C GLN A 99 3.22 -2.96 16.33
N LYS A 100 4.43 -2.70 15.81
CA LYS A 100 4.75 -1.47 15.07
C LYS A 100 4.03 -1.44 13.72
N CYS A 101 3.44 -0.31 13.38
CA CYS A 101 2.76 -0.13 12.11
C CYS A 101 2.84 1.32 11.62
N PHE A 102 2.58 1.50 10.33
CA PHE A 102 2.15 2.78 9.81
C PHE A 102 0.62 2.88 9.86
N LYS A 103 0.12 4.05 10.26
CA LYS A 103 -1.22 4.51 9.94
C LYS A 103 -1.11 5.41 8.71
N ILE A 104 -1.84 5.10 7.65
CA ILE A 104 -1.63 5.71 6.33
C ILE A 104 -2.91 6.40 5.90
N TRP A 105 -2.78 7.65 5.46
CA TRP A 105 -3.84 8.40 4.81
C TRP A 105 -3.70 8.35 3.30
N ALA A 106 -4.83 8.24 2.61
CA ALA A 106 -4.87 8.38 1.17
C ALA A 106 -4.51 9.83 0.77
N PRO A 107 -3.94 10.04 -0.43
CA PRO A 107 -3.63 11.37 -0.92
C PRO A 107 -4.89 12.24 -0.91
N ASN A 108 -4.78 13.46 -0.41
CA ASN A 108 -5.89 14.42 -0.27
C ASN A 108 -7.07 13.94 0.61
N SER A 109 -6.87 12.94 1.49
CA SER A 109 -7.89 12.56 2.46
C SER A 109 -8.16 13.72 3.44
N VAL A 110 -9.41 14.16 3.49
CA VAL A 110 -9.92 15.07 4.53
C VAL A 110 -10.51 14.32 5.73
N SER A 111 -10.53 12.98 5.67
CA SER A 111 -11.02 12.13 6.75
C SER A 111 -9.92 11.85 7.77
N SER A 112 -10.29 11.73 9.04
CA SER A 112 -9.38 11.31 10.12
C SER A 112 -9.05 9.81 10.11
N ASP A 113 -9.61 9.06 9.16
CA ASP A 113 -9.55 7.62 9.10
C ASP A 113 -8.37 7.12 8.24
N TYR A 114 -7.78 5.99 8.63
CA TYR A 114 -6.49 5.52 8.11
C TYR A 114 -6.47 4.01 7.91
N GLY A 115 -5.71 3.59 6.89
CA GLY A 115 -5.28 2.21 6.73
C GLY A 115 -4.16 1.88 7.71
N ARG A 116 -4.00 0.60 8.09
CA ARG A 116 -2.88 0.13 8.92
C ARG A 116 -2.00 -0.82 8.12
N LEU A 117 -0.70 -0.58 8.16
CA LEU A 117 0.30 -1.46 7.56
C LEU A 117 1.33 -1.85 8.63
N PHE A 118 1.25 -3.08 9.11
CA PHE A 118 2.12 -3.60 10.17
C PHE A 118 3.48 -4.00 9.62
N LYS A 119 4.54 -3.84 10.43
CA LYS A 119 5.90 -4.26 10.05
C LYS A 119 5.96 -5.73 9.65
N ALA A 120 5.33 -6.61 10.42
CA ALA A 120 5.29 -8.05 10.12
C ALA A 120 4.64 -8.32 8.75
N THR A 121 3.56 -7.60 8.41
CA THR A 121 2.90 -7.69 7.11
C THR A 121 3.83 -7.22 5.99
N ILE A 122 4.56 -6.11 6.18
CA ILE A 122 5.56 -5.62 5.21
C ILE A 122 6.62 -6.69 4.97
N ASP A 123 7.19 -7.28 6.03
CA ASP A 123 8.22 -8.31 5.94
C ASP A 123 7.71 -9.57 5.20
N ASP A 124 6.47 -9.98 5.45
CA ASP A 124 5.82 -11.09 4.75
C ASP A 124 5.62 -10.81 3.25
N ILE A 125 5.27 -9.56 2.89
CA ILE A 125 5.13 -9.15 1.48
C ILE A 125 6.51 -9.15 0.79
N ILE A 126 7.56 -8.64 1.44
CA ILE A 126 8.93 -8.67 0.91
C ILE A 126 9.34 -10.13 0.66
N LYS A 127 9.11 -11.03 1.62
CA LYS A 127 9.40 -12.46 1.46
C LYS A 127 8.61 -13.08 0.32
N TYR A 128 7.35 -12.69 0.15
CA TYR A 128 6.54 -13.13 -0.97
C TYR A 128 7.15 -12.73 -2.32
N PHE A 129 7.59 -11.48 -2.48
CA PHE A 129 8.26 -11.03 -3.71
C PHE A 129 9.58 -11.77 -3.97
N SER A 130 10.39 -12.01 -2.94
CA SER A 130 11.65 -12.75 -3.07
C SER A 130 11.44 -14.22 -3.48
N ASN A 131 10.38 -14.85 -3.00
CA ASN A 131 10.11 -16.27 -3.28
C ASN A 131 9.38 -16.51 -4.60
N ASN A 132 8.69 -15.50 -5.13
CA ASN A 132 7.97 -15.56 -6.42
C ASN A 132 8.69 -14.70 -7.47
N GLY A 133 10.02 -14.69 -7.41
CA GLY A 133 10.89 -14.11 -8.42
C GLY A 133 10.95 -14.95 -9.69
N GLU A 134 9.80 -15.11 -10.36
CA GLU A 134 9.78 -15.27 -11.82
C GLU A 134 9.94 -13.89 -12.48
#